data_AF-A0A840CS92-F1
#
_entry.id   AF-A0A840CS92-F1
#
_cell.length_a   1.000
_cell.length_b   1.000
_cell.length_c   1.000
_cell.angle_alpha   90.00
_cell.angle_beta   90.00
_cell.angle_gamma   90.00
#
_symmetry.space_group_name_H-M   'P 1'
#
loop_
_entity.id
_entity.type
_entity.pdbx_description
1 polymer ?
#
loop_
_entity_poly.entity_id
_entity_poly.type
_entity_poly.pdbx_seq_one_letter_code
_entity_poly.pdbx_strand_id
1 'polypeptide(L)' 'MDAKNLIKNNWYSAVYKSGFSIIFQVTDIDNGSPTFCRKDGVIIDTLPEGHHKIESFGSSEPDYQ' A
#
# COMPACT_ATOMS: atom_id res chain seq x y z
N MET A 1 -3.54 -0.28 -11.70
CA MET A 1 -2.66 0.82 -11.23
C MET A 1 -1.35 0.15 -10.89
N ASP A 2 -0.36 0.24 -11.77
CA ASP A 2 0.96 -0.33 -11.57
C ASP A 2 1.63 0.32 -10.35
N ALA A 3 2.34 -0.47 -9.55
CA ALA A 3 3.12 -0.02 -8.38
C ALA A 3 4.15 1.10 -8.70
N LYS A 4 4.32 1.45 -9.98
CA LYS A 4 5.21 2.49 -10.50
C LYS A 4 4.80 3.92 -10.15
N ASN A 5 3.58 4.15 -9.63
CA ASN A 5 3.09 5.48 -9.25
C ASN A 5 2.92 5.67 -7.73
N LEU A 6 3.58 4.84 -6.93
CA LEU A 6 3.55 4.97 -5.47
C LEU A 6 4.44 6.14 -5.02
N ILE A 7 3.93 6.94 -4.09
CA ILE A 7 4.56 8.15 -3.57
C ILE A 7 4.93 7.89 -2.11
N LYS A 8 6.18 8.22 -1.74
CA LYS A 8 6.65 8.13 -0.37
C LYS A 8 5.78 8.97 0.58
N ASN A 9 5.55 8.46 1.78
CA ASN A 9 4.68 8.99 2.83
C ASN A 9 3.18 9.01 2.50
N ASN A 10 2.75 8.43 1.37
CA ASN A 10 1.33 8.26 1.07
C ASN A 10 0.81 6.89 1.50
N TRP A 11 -0.47 6.88 1.84
CA TRP A 11 -1.27 5.73 2.20
C TRP A 11 -2.03 5.17 1.00
N TYR A 12 -2.11 3.85 0.97
CA TYR A 12 -2.73 3.07 -0.07
C TYR A 12 -3.50 1.88 0.51
N SER A 13 -4.47 1.38 -0.25
CA SER A 13 -5.13 0.10 0.04
C SER A 13 -5.03 -0.81 -1.17
N ALA A 14 -4.44 -1.99 -0.97
CA ALA A 14 -4.47 -3.07 -1.95
C ALA A 14 -5.72 -3.89 -1.74
N VAL A 15 -6.64 -3.87 -2.70
CA VAL A 15 -7.92 -4.57 -2.66
C VAL A 15 -7.83 -5.88 -3.45
N TYR A 16 -8.18 -6.99 -2.79
CA TYR A 16 -8.13 -8.34 -3.32
C TYR A 16 -9.49 -8.78 -3.83
N LYS A 17 -9.51 -9.75 -4.75
CA LYS A 17 -10.77 -10.28 -5.33
C LYS A 17 -11.71 -10.89 -4.29
N SER A 18 -11.18 -11.33 -3.14
CA SER A 18 -11.96 -11.84 -2.01
C SER A 18 -12.71 -10.77 -1.22
N GLY A 19 -12.50 -9.47 -1.53
CA GLY A 19 -13.00 -8.35 -0.72
C GLY A 19 -12.10 -7.99 0.45
N PHE A 20 -11.03 -8.75 0.70
CA PHE A 20 -9.98 -8.39 1.64
C PHE A 20 -9.19 -7.17 1.13
N SER A 21 -8.74 -6.31 2.03
CA SER A 21 -7.87 -5.19 1.71
C SER A 21 -6.71 -5.09 2.70
N ILE A 22 -5.55 -4.66 2.19
CA ILE A 22 -4.37 -4.35 3.01
C ILE A 22 -4.12 -2.86 2.89
N ILE A 23 -4.16 -2.16 4.03
CA ILE A 23 -3.80 -0.75 4.13
C ILE A 23 -2.32 -0.65 4.47
N PHE A 24 -1.61 0.17 3.72
CA PHE A 24 -0.18 0.39 3.90
C PHE A 24 0.23 1.81 3.50
N GLN A 25 1.27 2.30 4.16
CA GLN A 25 1.99 3.52 3.82
C GLN A 25 3.27 3.15 3.08
N VAL A 26 3.65 3.94 2.08
CA VAL A 26 4.97 3.83 1.45
C VAL A 26 5.98 4.58 2.31
N THR A 27 6.85 3.89 3.02
CA THR A 27 7.83 4.51 3.93
C THR A 27 9.13 4.86 3.22
N ASP A 28 9.52 4.07 2.23
CA ASP A 28 10.71 4.30 1.44
C ASP A 28 10.56 3.83 -0.01
N ILE A 29 11.42 4.33 -0.90
CA ILE A 29 11.48 3.93 -2.31
C ILE A 29 12.96 3.93 -2.70
N ASP A 30 13.61 2.77 -2.58
CA ASP A 30 15.02 2.61 -2.93
C ASP A 30 15.13 2.02 -4.35
N ASN A 31 15.75 2.77 -5.27
CA ASN A 31 15.96 2.35 -6.66
C ASN A 31 14.71 1.78 -7.38
N GLY A 32 13.52 2.29 -7.04
CA GLY A 32 12.25 1.83 -7.62
C GLY A 32 11.60 0.65 -6.90
N SER A 33 12.19 0.18 -5.80
CA SER A 33 11.61 -0.81 -4.89
C SER A 33 10.99 -0.10 -3.68
N PRO A 34 9.66 0.06 -3.64
CA PRO A 34 9.00 0.68 -2.50
C PRO A 34 8.99 -0.26 -1.27
N THR A 35 9.29 0.30 -0.11
CA THR A 35 9.06 -0.35 1.19
C THR A 35 7.69 0.09 1.72
N PHE A 36 6.91 -0.86 2.22
CA PHE A 36 5.58 -0.60 2.75
C PHE A 36 5.53 -0.84 4.24
N CYS A 37 4.84 0.03 4.97
CA CYS A 37 4.45 -0.19 6.35
C CYS A 37 2.93 -0.36 6.39
N ARG A 38 2.46 -1.53 6.80
CA ARG A 38 1.04 -1.76 7.02
C ARG A 38 0.53 -0.93 8.19
N LYS A 39 -0.77 -0.68 8.23
CA LYS A 39 -1.43 0.04 9.35
C LYS A 39 -1.18 -0.61 10.72
N ASP A 40 -0.96 -1.94 10.77
CA ASP A 40 -0.63 -2.67 12.00
C ASP A 40 0.87 -2.59 12.39
N GLY A 41 1.66 -1.77 11.69
CA GLY A 41 3.10 -1.57 11.95
C GLY A 41 4.02 -2.62 11.32
N VAL A 42 3.47 -3.58 10.58
CA VAL A 42 4.26 -4.61 9.90
C VAL A 42 4.89 -4.02 8.64
N ILE A 43 6.22 -4.08 8.55
CA ILE A 43 6.96 -3.73 7.34
C ILE A 43 6.92 -4.90 6.36
N ILE A 44 6.55 -4.61 5.11
CA ILE A 44 6.56 -5.58 4.01
C ILE A 44 7.26 -4.97 2.79
N ASP A 45 8.09 -5.77 2.12
CA ASP A 45 8.77 -5.35 0.89
C ASP A 45 7.89 -5.53 -0.35
N THR A 46 6.92 -6.44 -0.27
CA THR A 46 6.03 -6.78 -1.38
C THR A 46 4.62 -7.06 -0.91
N LEU A 47 3.63 -6.57 -1.65
CA LEU A 47 2.24 -6.94 -1.46
C LEU A 47 1.99 -8.36 -1.98
N PRO A 48 1.17 -9.17 -1.29
CA PRO A 48 0.69 -10.43 -1.83
C PRO A 48 0.11 -10.28 -3.25
N GLU A 49 0.37 -11.27 -4.10
CA GLU A 49 -0.22 -11.33 -5.43
C GLU A 49 -1.75 -11.52 -5.35
N GLY A 50 -2.46 -11.12 -6.40
CA GLY A 50 -3.92 -11.27 -6.48
C GLY A 50 -4.73 -10.05 -6.03
N HIS A 51 -4.07 -8.95 -5.66
CA HIS A 51 -4.73 -7.65 -5.60
C HIS A 51 -5.14 -7.23 -7.01
N HIS A 52 -6.36 -6.71 -7.16
CA HIS A 52 -6.88 -6.27 -8.46
C HIS A 52 -6.96 -4.73 -8.57
N LYS A 53 -6.85 -4.04 -7.42
CA LYS A 53 -6.89 -2.59 -7.35
C LYS A 53 -5.98 -2.10 -6.24
N ILE A 54 -5.31 -0.97 -6.48
CA ILE A 54 -4.65 -0.17 -5.44
C ILE A 54 -5.38 1.17 -5.40
N GLU A 55 -5.86 1.56 -4.23
CA GLU A 55 -6.49 2.84 -3.97
C GLU A 55 -5.52 3.76 -3.23
N SER A 56 -5.48 5.04 -3.58
CA SER A 56 -4.63 6.05 -2.95
C SER A 56 -5.45 6.91 -2.01
N PHE A 57 -5.01 7.06 -0.76
CA PHE A 57 -5.58 7.97 0.24
C PHE A 57 -4.76 9.25 0.41
N GLY A 58 -3.60 9.33 -0.23
CA GLY A 58 -2.70 10.48 -0.09
C GLY A 58 -1.94 10.44 1.23
N SER A 59 -1.58 11.60 1.78
CA SER A 59 -0.74 11.69 2.98
C SER A 59 -1.46 11.35 4.30
N SER A 60 -2.77 11.15 4.27
CA SER A 60 -3.58 10.89 5.46
C SER A 60 -3.79 9.40 5.67
N GLU A 61 -3.61 8.93 6.91
CA GLU A 61 -3.94 7.56 7.29
C GLU A 61 -5.45 7.34 7.12
N PRO A 62 -5.88 6.29 6.41
CA PRO A 62 -7.30 6.02 6.25
C PRO A 62 -7.90 5.41 7.53
N ASP A 63 -8.98 6.04 8.00
CA ASP A 63 -9.89 5.55 9.03
C ASP A 63 -10.80 4.43 8.49
N TYR A 64 -10.24 3.32 8.01
CA TYR A 64 -11.07 2.12 7.84
C TYR A 64 -11.33 1.50 9.22
N GLN A 65 -12.61 1.52 9.62
CA GLN A 65 -13.17 0.80 10.76
C GLN A 65 -13.44 -0.67 10.42
#